data_AF-A0A345ZZC4-F1
#
_entry.id   AF-A0A345ZZC4-F1
#
_cell.length_a   1.000
_cell.length_b   1.000
_cell.length_c   1.000
_cell.angle_alpha   90.00
_cell.angle_beta   90.00
_cell.angle_gamma   90.00
#
_symmetry.space_group_name_H-M   'P 1'
#
loop_
_entity.id
_entity.type
_entity.pdbx_description
1 polymer ?
#
loop_
_entity_poly.entity_id
_entity_poly.type
_entity_poly.pdbx_seq_one_letter_code
_entity_poly.pdbx_strand_id
1 'polypeptide(L)' 'MTSKTMPDFKCYTTIKREGQKDVWIDVGAAFLHQDGAGLNVILQALPLDGRIVLRPFVNEGRKDTEN' A
#
# COMPACT_ATOMS: atom_id res chain seq x y z
N MET A 1 2.67 -2.72 25.69
CA MET A 1 2.97 -1.67 24.71
C MET A 1 2.75 -2.24 23.32
N THR A 2 1.58 -2.02 22.72
CA THR A 2 1.33 -2.44 21.33
C THR A 2 1.96 -1.41 20.41
N SER A 3 3.18 -1.67 19.95
CA SER A 3 3.81 -0.91 18.87
C SER A 3 2.89 -0.97 17.66
N LYS A 4 2.25 0.16 17.33
CA LYS A 4 1.42 0.28 16.13
C LYS A 4 2.36 0.19 14.94
N THR A 5 2.51 -1.01 14.37
CA THR A 5 3.30 -1.24 13.15
C THR A 5 2.69 -0.40 12.04
N MET A 6 3.40 0.65 11.62
CA MET A 6 3.00 1.41 10.45
C MET A 6 3.17 0.52 9.21
N PRO A 7 2.30 0.63 8.21
CA PRO A 7 2.45 -0.13 6.99
C PRO A 7 3.66 0.31 6.18
N ASP A 8 4.27 -0.63 5.47
CA ASP A 8 5.40 -0.38 4.56
C ASP A 8 4.91 0.13 3.20
N PHE A 9 3.70 -0.30 2.79
CA PHE A 9 3.08 0.10 1.53
C PHE A 9 1.60 0.43 1.69
N LYS A 10 1.10 1.38 0.88
CA LYS A 10 -0.32 1.59 0.62
C LYS A 10 -0.76 0.80 -0.61
N CYS A 11 -1.98 0.26 -0.56
CA CYS A 11 -2.58 -0.51 -1.64
C CYS A 11 -3.63 0.32 -2.35
N TYR A 12 -3.55 0.37 -3.67
CA TYR A 12 -4.48 1.11 -4.51
C TYR A 12 -5.10 0.22 -5.58
N THR A 13 -6.35 0.50 -5.91
CA THR A 13 -6.95 0.08 -7.18
C THR A 13 -7.02 1.29 -8.12
N THR A 14 -6.82 1.05 -9.41
CA THR A 14 -6.87 2.10 -10.44
C THR A 14 -8.09 1.92 -11.33
N ILE A 15 -8.95 2.93 -11.41
CA ILE A 15 -10.10 2.91 -12.31
C ILE A 15 -9.79 3.80 -13.51
N LYS A 16 -9.69 3.17 -14.69
CA LYS A 16 -9.55 3.88 -15.96
C LYS A 16 -10.89 4.47 -16.39
N ARG A 17 -10.86 5.69 -16.90
CA ARG A 17 -12.05 6.39 -17.41
C ARG A 17 -11.73 6.96 -18.78
N GLU A 18 -12.56 6.66 -19.78
CA GLU A 18 -12.32 7.14 -21.14
C GLU A 18 -12.28 8.67 -21.19
N GLY A 19 -11.21 9.20 -21.80
CA GLY A 19 -10.98 10.65 -21.93
C GLY A 19 -10.67 11.37 -20.61
N GLN A 20 -10.47 10.65 -19.50
CA GLN A 20 -10.22 11.24 -18.18
C GLN A 20 -8.98 10.65 -17.52
N LYS A 21 -8.54 11.29 -16.43
CA LYS A 21 -7.43 10.78 -15.63
C LYS A 21 -7.86 9.54 -14.84
N ASP A 22 -6.92 8.62 -14.69
CA ASP A 22 -7.09 7.44 -13.86
C ASP A 22 -7.34 7.83 -12.41
N VAL A 23 -8.35 7.20 -11.80
CA VAL A 23 -8.69 7.42 -10.40
C VAL A 23 -8.01 6.36 -9.56
N TRP A 24 -7.28 6.82 -8.54
CA TRP A 24 -6.60 5.97 -7.57
C TRP A 24 -7.44 5.93 -6.30
N ILE A 25 -7.84 4.73 -5.90
CA ILE A 25 -8.64 4.51 -4.70
C ILE A 25 -7.81 3.68 -3.74
N ASP A 26 -7.66 4.17 -2.52
CA ASP A 26 -7.02 3.44 -1.43
C ASP A 26 -7.93 2.26 -1.03
N VAL A 27 -7.36 1.06 -1.06
CA VAL A 27 -8.08 -0.19 -0.76
C VAL A 27 -7.48 -0.93 0.43
N GLY A 28 -6.36 -0.45 0.99
CA GLY A 28 -5.71 -1.11 2.11
C GLY A 28 -4.22 -0.83 2.24
N ALA A 29 -3.54 -1.72 2.96
CA ALA A 29 -2.13 -1.56 3.29
C ALA A 29 -1.37 -2.89 3.25
N ALA A 30 -0.06 -2.81 3.07
CA ALA A 30 0.83 -3.96 3.02
C ALA A 30 2.00 -3.81 3.99
N PHE A 31 2.39 -4.94 4.57
CA PHE A 31 3.41 -5.05 5.62
C PHE A 31 4.42 -6.10 5.21
N LEU A 32 5.71 -5.74 5.19
CA LEU A 32 6.79 -6.68 4.94
C LEU A 32 6.88 -7.70 6.07
N HIS A 33 7.20 -8.93 5.71
CA HIS A 33 7.51 -9.98 6.68
C HIS A 33 8.87 -9.71 7.32
N GLN A 34 9.10 -10.26 8.51
CA GLN A 34 10.35 -10.04 9.26
C GLN A 34 11.58 -10.63 8.56
N ASP A 35 11.39 -11.67 7.75
CA ASP A 35 12.42 -12.30 6.93
C ASP A 35 12.75 -11.51 5.65
N GLY A 36 11.98 -10.45 5.36
CA GLY A 36 12.07 -9.68 4.12
C GLY A 36 11.61 -10.44 2.88
N ALA A 37 11.09 -11.67 3.04
CA ALA A 37 10.78 -12.59 1.95
C ALA A 37 9.26 -12.68 1.69
N GLY A 38 8.57 -11.55 1.78
CA GLY A 38 7.13 -11.49 1.53
C GLY A 38 6.48 -10.28 2.15
N LEU A 39 5.18 -10.17 1.90
CA LEU A 39 4.35 -9.15 2.51
C LEU A 39 2.93 -9.66 2.74
N ASN A 40 2.32 -9.22 3.82
CA ASN A 40 0.89 -9.38 4.08
C ASN A 40 0.15 -8.17 3.53
N VAL A 41 -0.82 -8.40 2.64
CA VAL A 41 -1.74 -7.38 2.14
C VAL A 41 -3.05 -7.47 2.92
N ILE A 42 -3.46 -6.37 3.56
CA ILE A 42 -4.75 -6.26 4.26
C ILE A 42 -5.63 -5.30 3.47
N LEU A 43 -6.75 -5.81 2.96
CA LEU A 43 -7.67 -5.07 2.11
C LEU A 43 -8.99 -4.80 2.84
N GLN A 44 -9.49 -3.57 2.70
CA GLN A 44 -10.84 -3.19 3.13
C GLN A 44 -11.84 -3.26 1.97
N ALA A 45 -11.35 -3.28 0.73
CA ALA A 45 -12.13 -3.46 -0.48
C ALA A 45 -11.35 -4.29 -1.50
N LEU A 46 -12.07 -5.05 -2.33
CA LEU A 46 -11.47 -5.86 -3.39
C LEU A 46 -11.48 -5.10 -4.72
N PRO A 47 -10.36 -5.09 -5.48
CA PRO A 47 -10.33 -4.52 -6.81
C PRO A 47 -11.18 -5.35 -7.78
N LEU A 48 -11.99 -4.70 -8.60
CA LEU A 48 -12.85 -5.38 -9.59
C LEU A 48 -12.07 -5.91 -10.80
N ASP A 49 -10.95 -5.28 -11.12
CA ASP A 49 -10.06 -5.67 -12.22
C ASP A 49 -8.98 -6.70 -11.77
N GLY A 50 -9.00 -7.09 -10.49
CA GLY A 50 -8.03 -8.02 -9.91
C GLY A 50 -6.62 -7.45 -9.76
N ARG A 51 -6.42 -6.14 -9.96
CA ARG A 51 -5.11 -5.51 -9.89
C ARG A 51 -4.98 -4.64 -8.64
N ILE A 52 -3.86 -4.81 -7.92
CA ILE A 52 -3.48 -3.98 -6.79
C ILE A 52 -2.16 -3.31 -7.10
N VAL A 53 -2.08 -2.01 -6.85
CA VAL A 53 -0.85 -1.23 -6.95
C VAL A 53 -0.35 -0.92 -5.55
N LEU A 54 0.85 -1.39 -5.23
CA LEU A 54 1.54 -1.07 -3.98
C LEU A 54 2.44 0.15 -4.18
N ARG A 55 2.37 1.11 -3.24
CA ARG A 55 3.26 2.28 -3.20
C ARG A 55 3.87 2.39 -1.81
N PRO A 56 5.16 2.74 -1.68
CA PRO A 56 5.79 2.94 -0.38
C PRO A 56 4.96 3.90 0.47
N PHE A 57 4.75 3.55 1.74
CA PHE A 57 4.12 4.45 2.68
C PHE A 57 5.10 5.58 3.01
N VAL A 58 4.94 6.72 2.34
CA VAL A 58 5.74 7.91 2.67
C VAL A 58 5.21 8.46 3.99
N ASN A 59 5.98 8.25 5.06
CA ASN A 59 5.76 8.93 6.32
C ASN A 59 6.68 10.14 6.35
N GLU A 60 6.11 11.35 6.29
CA GLU A 60 6.87 12.62 6.27
C GLU A 60 7.76 12.82 7.52
N GLY A 61 7.71 11.91 8.50
CA GLY A 61 8.53 11.89 9.71
C GLY A 61 9.47 10.69 9.90
N ARG A 62 9.59 9.75 8.96
CA ARG A 62 10.57 8.66 9.06
C ARG A 62 11.76 9.02 8.17
N LYS A 63 12.79 9.66 8.74
CA LYS A 63 14.10 9.73 8.10
C LYS A 63 14.58 8.30 7.98
N ASP A 64 14.68 7.81 6.76
CA ASP A 64 15.31 6.53 6.47
C ASP A 64 16.73 6.59 7.04
N THR A 65 16.97 5.86 8.13
CA THR A 65 18.34 5.63 8.59
C THR A 65 18.99 4.69 7.58
N GLU A 66 19.57 5.29 6.54
CA GLU A 66 20.60 4.69 5.71
C GLU A 66 21.71 4.18 6.64
N ASN A 67 22.07 2.90 6.49
CA ASN A 67 23.31 2.32 7.01
C ASN A 67 24.19 1.96 5.83
#